data_AF-A0A7J3T326-F1
#
_entry.id   AF-A0A7J3T326-F1
#
_cell.length_a   1.000
_cell.length_b   1.000
_cell.length_c   1.000
_cell.angle_alpha   90.00
_cell.angle_beta   90.00
_cell.angle_gamma   90.00
#
_symmetry.space_group_name_H-M   'P 1'
#
loop_
_entity.id
_entity.type
_entity.pdbx_description
1 polymer ?
#
loop_
_entity_poly.entity_id
_entity_poly.type
_entity_poly.pdbx_seq_one_letter_code
_entity_poly.pdbx_strand_id
1 'polypeptide(L)' 'MLTSDDFMFNADEFIAQATARLKEKIKGKAIIGVSGGIDSAVSAVLVHRAIGKDLRCVLV' A
#
# COMPACT_ATOMS: atom_id res chain seq x y z
N MET A 1 28.30 -14.22 -3.39
CA MET A 1 27.87 -14.54 -4.76
C MET A 1 26.43 -14.08 -4.83
N LEU A 2 26.16 -12.93 -5.45
CA LEU A 2 24.79 -12.46 -5.64
C LEU A 2 24.20 -13.28 -6.79
N THR A 3 23.02 -13.87 -6.55
CA THR A 3 22.28 -14.64 -7.55
C THR A 3 21.45 -13.69 -8.41
N SER A 4 21.09 -14.12 -9.63
CA SER A 4 20.26 -13.30 -10.52
C SER A 4 18.92 -12.89 -9.89
N ASP A 5 18.44 -13.66 -8.91
CA ASP A 5 17.22 -13.40 -8.15
C ASP A 5 17.33 -12.17 -7.23
N ASP A 6 18.53 -11.78 -6.78
CA ASP A 6 18.74 -10.61 -5.89
C ASP A 6 18.41 -9.26 -6.58
N PHE A 7 18.32 -9.24 -7.91
CA PHE A 7 17.94 -8.06 -8.70
C PHE A 7 16.47 -8.06 -9.13
N MET A 8 15.72 -9.13 -8.82
CA MET A 8 14.35 -9.30 -9.26
C MET A 8 13.39 -8.69 -8.23
N PHE A 9 12.44 -7.88 -8.69
CA PHE A 9 11.42 -7.30 -7.82
C PHE A 9 10.55 -8.41 -7.21
N ASN A 10 10.53 -8.47 -5.87
CA ASN A 10 9.62 -9.33 -5.13
C ASN A 10 8.42 -8.51 -4.63
N ALA A 11 7.24 -8.79 -5.21
CA ALA A 11 6.02 -8.07 -4.89
C ALA A 11 5.57 -8.28 -3.44
N ASP A 12 5.72 -9.49 -2.90
CA ASP A 12 5.30 -9.82 -1.53
C ASP A 12 6.15 -9.08 -0.51
N GLU A 13 7.47 -9.04 -0.73
CA GLU A 13 8.38 -8.28 0.10
C GLU A 13 8.06 -6.78 0.04
N PHE A 14 7.84 -6.24 -1.17
CA PHE A 14 7.45 -4.85 -1.33
C PHE A 14 6.15 -4.53 -0.58
N ILE A 15 5.12 -5.38 -0.69
CA ILE A 15 3.85 -5.19 0.00
C ILE A 15 4.07 -5.18 1.52
N ALA A 16 4.87 -6.10 2.06
CA ALA A 16 5.17 -6.16 3.48
C ALA A 16 5.88 -4.89 3.97
N GLN A 17 6.95 -4.47 3.27
CA GLN A 17 7.71 -3.28 3.61
C GLN A 17 6.88 -1.99 3.48
N ALA A 18 6.12 -1.85 2.39
CA ALA A 18 5.26 -0.69 2.15
C ALA A 18 4.17 -0.59 3.22
N THR A 19 3.52 -1.70 3.55
CA THR A 19 2.48 -1.75 4.60
C THR A 19 3.04 -1.32 5.96
N ALA A 20 4.23 -1.82 6.34
CA ALA A 20 4.88 -1.44 7.58
C ALA A 20 5.22 0.06 7.62
N ARG A 21 5.80 0.60 6.54
CA ARG A 21 6.11 2.03 6.40
C ARG A 21 4.86 2.92 6.50
N LEU A 22 3.76 2.51 5.86
CA LEU A 22 2.49 3.24 5.91
C LEU A 22 1.90 3.24 7.32
N LYS A 23 1.92 2.09 8.00
CA LYS A 23 1.42 1.96 9.38
C LYS A 23 2.23 2.80 10.37
N GLU A 24 3.54 2.95 10.14
CA GLU A 24 4.39 3.83 10.95
C GLU A 24 4.07 5.30 10.71
N LYS A 25 3.92 5.70 9.44
CA LYS A 25 3.76 7.12 9.05
C LYS A 25 2.37 7.69 9.31
N ILE A 26 1.31 6.90 9.09
CA ILE A 26 -0.06 7.39 9.20
C ILE A 26 -0.50 7.34 10.66
N LYS A 27 -0.83 8.50 11.24
CA LYS A 27 -1.38 8.61 12.59
C LYS A 27 -2.86 8.99 12.51
N GLY A 28 -3.73 8.10 12.96
CA GLY A 28 -5.18 8.32 12.91
C GLY A 28 -5.80 7.95 11.56
N LYS A 29 -6.79 8.73 11.12
CA LYS A 29 -7.62 8.41 9.94
C LYS A 29 -7.06 9.00 8.65
N ALA A 30 -7.31 8.33 7.53
CA ALA A 30 -6.94 8.78 6.19
C ALA A 30 -8.12 8.72 5.22
N ILE A 31 -8.07 9.53 4.17
CA ILE A 31 -9.04 9.53 3.06
C ILE A 31 -8.29 9.34 1.74
N ILE A 32 -8.81 8.49 0.86
CA ILE A 32 -8.33 8.31 -0.51
C ILE A 32 -9.48 8.53 -1.49
N GLY A 33 -9.24 9.37 -2.51
CA GLY A 33 -10.09 9.45 -3.69
C GLY A 33 -9.79 8.29 -4.64
N VAL A 34 -10.81 7.57 -5.07
CA VAL A 34 -10.70 6.44 -6.00
C VAL A 34 -11.45 6.80 -7.27
N SER A 35 -10.79 6.70 -8.42
CA SER A 35 -11.39 6.98 -9.75
C SER A 35 -11.84 5.71 -10.49
N GLY A 36 -11.52 4.54 -9.94
CA GLY A 36 -11.63 3.24 -10.63
C GLY A 36 -10.37 2.83 -11.39
N GLY A 37 -9.35 3.70 -11.47
CA GLY A 37 -8.05 3.37 -12.04
C GLY A 37 -7.22 2.44 -11.15
N ILE A 38 -6.37 1.61 -11.77
CA ILE A 38 -5.57 0.60 -11.08
C ILE A 38 -4.66 1.19 -9.99
N ASP A 39 -4.05 2.34 -10.25
CA ASP A 39 -3.15 2.99 -9.30
C ASP A 39 -3.87 3.41 -8.01
N SER A 40 -5.05 4.00 -8.17
CA SER A 40 -5.88 4.43 -7.03
C SER A 40 -6.41 3.24 -6.22
N ALA A 41 -6.74 2.14 -6.90
CA ALA A 41 -7.19 0.91 -6.26
C ALA A 41 -6.05 0.23 -5.48
N VAL A 42 -4.87 0.08 -6.08
CA VAL A 42 -3.69 -0.51 -5.42
C VAL A 42 -3.28 0.34 -4.21
N SER A 43 -3.29 1.67 -4.36
CA SER A 43 -3.00 2.59 -3.24
C SER A 43 -4.00 2.43 -2.10
N ALA A 44 -5.30 2.38 -2.39
CA ALA A 44 -6.34 2.16 -1.40
C ALA A 44 -6.16 0.82 -0.66
N VAL A 45 -5.82 -0.25 -1.37
CA VAL A 45 -5.60 -1.57 -0.77
C VAL A 45 -4.36 -1.59 0.13
N LEU A 46 -3.24 -0.99 -0.28
CA LEU A 46 -2.03 -0.91 0.54
C LEU A 46 -2.25 -0.10 1.83
N VAL A 47 -2.94 1.04 1.73
CA VAL A 47 -3.26 1.84 2.92
C VAL A 47 -4.28 1.12 3.81
N HIS A 48 -5.27 0.42 3.23
CA HIS A 48 -6.21 -0.39 4.01
C HIS A 48 -5.49 -1.52 4.77
N ARG A 49 -4.50 -2.18 4.17
CA ARG A 49 -3.66 -3.17 4.89
C ARG A 49 -2.91 -2.54 6.06
N ALA A 50 -2.53 -1.27 5.96
CA ALA A 50 -1.77 -0.58 7.01
C ALA A 50 -2.63 -0.09 8.18
N ILE A 51 -3.80 0.52 7.91
CA ILE A 51 -4.62 1.20 8.93
C ILE A 51 -6.07 0.68 9.04
N GLY A 52 -6.46 -0.28 8.21
CA GLY A 52 -7.76 -0.95 8.27
C GLY A 52 -8.94 0.02 8.17
N LYS A 53 -9.79 -0.01 9.21
CA LYS A 53 -11.03 0.77 9.32
C LYS A 53 -10.83 2.29 9.41
N ASP A 54 -9.60 2.75 9.66
CA ASP A 54 -9.27 4.17 9.72
C ASP A 54 -9.06 4.79 8.33
N LEU A 55 -9.11 3.99 7.26
CA LEU A 55 -9.16 4.47 5.88
C LEU A 55 -10.61 4.62 5.40
N ARG A 56 -10.93 5.78 4.82
CA ARG A 56 -12.15 6.01 4.06
C ARG A 56 -11.84 6.22 2.58
N CYS A 57 -12.42 5.39 1.72
CA CYS A 57 -12.38 5.60 0.27
C CYS A 57 -13.59 6.42 -0.17
N VAL A 58 -13.37 7.39 -1.06
CA VAL A 58 -14.41 8.17 -1.73
C VAL A 58 -14.29 7.92 -3.22
N LEU A 59 -15.36 7.40 -3.84
CA LEU A 59 -15.44 7.27 -5.29
C LEU A 59 -15.78 8.64 -5.89
N VAL A 60 -15.02 9.05 -6.91
CA VAL A 60 -15.20 10.30 -7.65
C VAL A 60 -15.35 10.01 -9.12
#